data_AF-A0A2N1JG75-F1
#
_entry.id   AF-A0A2N1JG75-F1
#
_cell.length_a   1.000
_cell.length_b   1.000
_cell.length_c   1.000
_cell.angle_alpha   90.00
_cell.angle_beta   90.00
_cell.angle_gamma   90.00
#
_symmetry.space_group_name_H-M   'P 1'
#
loop_
_entity.id
_entity.type
_entity.pdbx_description
1 polymer ?
#
loop_
_entity_poly.entity_id
_entity_poly.type
_entity_poly.pdbx_seq_one_letter_code
_entity_poly.pdbx_strand_id
1 'polypeptide(L)'
;MYNFTPAAKDGASSLAWYTDILQKLQGRGEWTNVQEISLLEPYRYLDTQPGKEIRARLIDAFQVWLGVPPEELELITDVIRRLHTASLLVDDIEDSSDLRRGVPTAHTIYGVPQTINAANYVYFQVFARLASTHPDTLAMVTNELVCLHRGQGLDLFWRDSLLCPAEHEYVDMVINKTGGLFRIAIKLMQALSPLSEKVDYVPLANLIGLLFQIRDDYMNLQSTVLLENKGFCEDLTEGKFSFPVIHAISSGTQSERILLHILKQRTTSVEKKEYAVRHIEACGSFAYTRQVLAVLDTQAREEVRRIESELGTPNPALLHILDALHIKD
;
A
#
# COMPACT_ATOMS: atom_id res chain seq x y z
N MET A 1 10.22 23.37 -16.55
CA MET A 1 9.68 23.72 -17.88
C MET A 1 10.12 22.65 -18.85
N TYR A 2 9.23 21.71 -19.17
CA TYR A 2 9.49 20.74 -20.23
C TYR A 2 9.13 21.41 -21.56
N ASN A 3 10.13 21.59 -22.43
CA ASN A 3 9.88 22.00 -23.81
C ASN A 3 9.21 20.83 -24.52
N PHE A 4 7.88 20.83 -24.56
CA PHE A 4 7.13 20.10 -25.57
C PHE A 4 7.40 20.77 -26.91
N THR A 5 8.47 20.36 -27.58
CA THR A 5 8.65 20.68 -28.99
C THR A 5 7.49 19.98 -29.72
N PRO A 6 6.59 20.71 -30.39
CA PRO A 6 5.58 20.06 -31.22
C PRO A 6 6.34 19.19 -32.23
N ALA A 7 5.90 17.94 -32.41
CA ALA A 7 6.41 17.13 -33.50
C ALA A 7 6.35 17.97 -34.78
N ALA A 8 7.48 18.08 -35.48
CA ALA A 8 7.54 18.76 -36.76
C ALA A 8 6.39 18.20 -37.62
N LYS A 9 5.46 19.06 -38.01
CA LYS A 9 4.50 18.70 -39.06
C LYS A 9 5.30 18.65 -40.35
N ASP A 10 6.02 17.55 -40.56
CA ASP A 10 6.63 17.27 -41.84
C ASP A 10 5.52 17.30 -42.87
N GLY A 11 5.58 18.29 -43.77
CA GLY A 11 4.62 18.52 -44.85
C GLY A 11 4.63 17.43 -45.93
N ALA A 12 5.20 16.25 -45.63
CA ALA A 12 5.02 15.07 -46.45
C ALA A 12 3.55 14.63 -46.36
N SER A 13 2.93 14.33 -47.51
CA SER A 13 1.60 13.73 -47.57
C SER A 13 1.52 12.60 -46.53
N SER A 14 0.50 12.63 -45.65
CA SER A 14 0.31 11.56 -44.65
C SER A 14 0.31 10.18 -45.30
N LEU A 15 -0.11 10.07 -46.57
CA LEU A 15 -0.08 8.86 -47.38
C LEU A 15 1.34 8.32 -47.66
N ALA A 16 2.34 9.19 -47.78
CA ALA A 16 3.72 8.81 -48.05
C ALA A 16 4.31 8.00 -46.88
N TRP A 17 3.91 8.30 -45.64
CA TRP A 17 4.33 7.50 -44.49
C TRP A 17 3.77 6.08 -44.51
N TYR A 18 2.56 5.89 -45.06
CA TYR A 18 1.91 4.59 -45.16
C TYR A 18 2.36 3.74 -46.37
N THR A 19 3.10 4.32 -47.31
CA THR A 19 3.43 3.66 -48.59
C THR A 19 4.37 2.45 -48.42
N ASP A 20 5.20 2.46 -47.38
CA ASP A 20 6.13 1.40 -46.97
C ASP A 20 5.82 0.88 -45.55
N ILE A 21 4.57 1.01 -45.11
CA ILE A 21 4.18 0.73 -43.71
C ILE A 21 4.53 -0.69 -43.26
N LEU A 22 4.40 -1.68 -44.13
CA LEU A 22 4.77 -3.06 -43.81
C LEU A 22 6.25 -3.21 -43.44
N GLN A 23 7.15 -2.44 -44.08
CA GLN A 23 8.58 -2.44 -43.75
C GLN A 23 8.83 -1.76 -42.40
N LYS A 24 8.14 -0.64 -42.14
CA LYS A 24 8.23 0.09 -40.86
C LYS A 24 7.67 -0.71 -39.67
N LEU A 25 6.68 -1.57 -39.91
CA LEU A 25 6.06 -2.43 -38.89
C LEU A 25 6.85 -3.73 -38.62
N GLN A 26 7.97 -3.99 -39.31
CA GLN A 26 8.81 -5.17 -39.03
C GLN A 26 9.49 -5.12 -37.66
N GLY A 27 9.67 -3.92 -37.09
CA GLY A 27 10.12 -3.70 -35.72
C GLY A 27 9.03 -3.08 -34.84
N ARG A 28 9.26 -3.00 -33.53
CA ARG A 28 8.32 -2.38 -32.57
C ARG A 28 8.37 -0.84 -32.55
N GLY A 29 9.02 -0.21 -33.54
CA GLY A 29 9.40 1.20 -33.50
C GLY A 29 10.49 1.48 -32.46
N GLU A 30 11.18 2.61 -32.59
CA GLU A 30 12.13 3.05 -31.55
C GLU A 30 11.36 3.57 -30.34
N TRP A 31 11.70 3.03 -29.17
CA TRP A 31 11.20 3.52 -27.90
C TRP A 31 12.17 4.56 -27.34
N THR A 32 11.71 5.79 -27.18
CA THR A 32 12.55 6.92 -26.78
C THR A 32 12.48 7.20 -25.28
N ASN A 33 13.54 7.78 -24.73
CA ASN A 33 13.55 8.23 -23.33
C ASN A 33 12.46 9.27 -23.03
N VAL A 34 12.05 10.08 -24.02
CA VAL A 34 10.97 11.04 -23.85
C VAL A 34 9.64 10.32 -23.62
N GLN A 35 9.34 9.29 -24.43
CA GLN A 35 8.14 8.46 -24.26
C GLN A 35 8.14 7.73 -22.91
N GLU A 36 9.28 7.17 -22.51
CA GLU A 36 9.44 6.51 -21.21
C GLU A 36 9.13 7.47 -20.04
N ILE A 37 9.68 8.69 -20.09
CA ILE A 37 9.45 9.71 -19.07
C ILE A 37 7.97 10.12 -19.04
N SER A 38 7.36 10.37 -20.19
CA SER A 38 5.96 10.79 -20.29
C SER A 38 4.99 9.76 -19.71
N LEU A 39 5.21 8.47 -19.96
CA LEU A 39 4.34 7.42 -19.40
C LEU A 39 4.46 7.29 -17.87
N LEU A 40 5.61 7.64 -17.30
CA LEU A 40 5.88 7.53 -15.88
C LEU A 40 5.59 8.81 -15.09
N GLU A 41 5.07 9.88 -15.72
CA GLU A 41 4.76 11.13 -15.02
C GLU A 41 3.88 10.95 -13.77
N PRO A 42 2.74 10.20 -13.82
CA PRO A 42 1.90 9.98 -12.64
C PRO A 42 2.64 9.26 -11.51
N TYR A 43 3.49 8.29 -11.87
CA TYR A 43 4.31 7.54 -10.90
C TYR A 43 5.38 8.43 -10.27
N ARG A 44 6.15 9.16 -11.08
CA ARG A 44 7.25 10.03 -10.59
C ARG A 44 6.71 11.17 -9.73
N TYR A 45 5.53 11.69 -10.08
CA TYR A 45 4.84 12.68 -9.26
C TYR A 45 4.66 12.21 -7.82
N LEU A 46 4.14 10.99 -7.62
CA LEU A 46 3.95 10.44 -6.28
C LEU A 46 5.26 9.98 -5.63
N ASP A 47 6.16 9.37 -6.40
CA ASP A 47 7.44 8.81 -5.91
C ASP A 47 8.39 9.88 -5.35
N THR A 48 8.24 11.13 -5.79
CA THR A 48 9.01 12.29 -5.29
C THR A 48 8.45 12.90 -4.02
N GLN A 49 7.23 12.55 -3.61
CA GLN A 49 6.63 13.06 -2.38
C GLN A 49 7.19 12.30 -1.18
N PRO A 50 7.57 12.96 -0.07
CA PRO A 50 8.11 12.28 1.10
C PRO A 50 7.07 11.36 1.76
N GLY A 51 7.41 10.08 1.95
CA GLY A 51 6.59 9.12 2.68
C GLY A 51 7.01 8.95 4.14
N LYS A 52 6.33 8.06 4.87
CA LYS A 52 6.72 7.65 6.24
C LYS A 52 7.95 6.73 6.25
N GLU A 53 8.41 6.25 5.09
CA GLU A 53 9.58 5.37 4.89
C GLU A 53 9.62 4.10 5.78
N ILE A 54 8.46 3.64 6.28
CA ILE A 54 8.37 2.48 7.19
C ILE A 54 8.85 1.20 6.50
N ARG A 55 8.58 1.04 5.20
CA ARG A 55 9.00 -0.14 4.42
C ARG A 55 10.52 -0.21 4.28
N ALA A 56 11.19 0.91 3.99
CA ALA A 56 12.64 0.97 3.92
C ALA A 56 13.26 0.63 5.29
N ARG A 57 12.74 1.23 6.37
CA ARG A 57 13.18 0.92 7.74
C ARG A 57 13.00 -0.55 8.10
N LEU A 58 11.90 -1.18 7.65
CA LEU A 58 11.68 -2.60 7.87
C LEU A 58 12.70 -3.45 7.09
N ILE A 59 12.99 -3.13 5.84
CA ILE A 59 14.05 -3.80 5.07
C ILE A 59 15.38 -3.69 5.81
N ASP A 60 15.76 -2.49 6.27
CA ASP A 60 16.99 -2.26 7.05
C ASP A 60 17.01 -3.05 8.36
N ALA A 61 15.86 -3.16 9.02
CA ALA A 61 15.75 -3.91 10.26
C ALA A 61 15.89 -5.41 10.02
N PHE A 62 15.26 -5.98 8.99
CA PHE A 62 15.43 -7.39 8.63
C PHE A 62 16.82 -7.70 8.08
N GLN A 63 17.51 -6.71 7.51
CA GLN A 63 18.88 -6.87 7.00
C GLN A 63 19.87 -7.26 8.11
N VAL A 64 19.62 -6.84 9.36
CA VAL A 64 20.40 -7.26 10.55
C VAL A 64 20.43 -8.79 10.69
N TRP A 65 19.34 -9.47 10.35
CA TRP A 65 19.21 -10.92 10.46
C TRP A 65 19.49 -11.64 9.15
N LEU A 66 19.11 -11.05 8.01
CA LEU A 66 19.16 -11.72 6.71
C LEU A 66 20.47 -11.47 5.95
N GLY A 67 21.25 -10.43 6.26
CA GLY A 67 22.59 -10.25 5.67
C GLY A 67 22.63 -10.30 4.14
N VAL A 68 21.62 -9.73 3.47
CA VAL A 68 21.50 -9.73 2.01
C VAL A 68 22.65 -8.91 1.39
N PRO A 69 23.28 -9.33 0.28
CA PRO A 69 24.34 -8.57 -0.36
C PRO A 69 23.85 -7.17 -0.81
N PRO A 70 24.71 -6.13 -0.80
CA PRO A 70 24.27 -4.76 -1.10
C PRO A 70 23.55 -4.59 -2.45
N GLU A 71 24.06 -5.22 -3.52
CA GLU A 71 23.44 -5.15 -4.86
C GLU A 71 22.02 -5.75 -4.87
N GLU A 72 21.84 -6.88 -4.16
CA GLU A 72 20.54 -7.54 -4.03
C GLU A 72 19.60 -6.73 -3.13
N LEU A 73 20.11 -6.12 -2.07
CA LEU A 73 19.34 -5.25 -1.19
C LEU A 73 18.81 -4.00 -1.91
N GLU A 74 19.64 -3.41 -2.79
CA GLU A 74 19.23 -2.30 -3.66
C GLU A 74 18.12 -2.72 -4.62
N LEU A 75 18.25 -3.90 -5.24
CA LEU A 75 17.20 -4.47 -6.09
C LEU A 75 15.89 -4.65 -5.32
N ILE A 76 15.93 -5.28 -4.15
CA ILE A 76 14.75 -5.54 -3.32
C ILE A 76 14.10 -4.21 -2.93
N THR A 77 14.89 -3.22 -2.51
CA THR A 77 14.39 -1.91 -2.11
C THR A 77 13.70 -1.19 -3.26
N ASP A 78 14.26 -1.22 -4.47
CA ASP A 78 13.63 -0.65 -5.68
C ASP A 78 12.33 -1.39 -6.03
N VAL A 79 12.33 -2.72 -6.01
CA VAL A 79 11.14 -3.56 -6.27
C VAL A 79 10.01 -3.19 -5.30
N ILE A 80 10.28 -3.16 -4.00
CA ILE A 80 9.28 -2.86 -2.98
C ILE A 80 8.78 -1.43 -3.10
N ARG A 81 9.67 -0.46 -3.34
CA ARG A 81 9.29 0.94 -3.57
C ARG A 81 8.36 1.08 -4.78
N ARG A 82 8.71 0.46 -5.91
CA ARG A 82 7.91 0.50 -7.14
C ARG A 82 6.55 -0.13 -6.99
N LEU A 83 6.49 -1.34 -6.44
CA LEU A 83 5.23 -2.03 -6.17
C LEU A 83 4.37 -1.22 -5.19
N HIS A 84 4.97 -0.65 -4.15
CA HIS A 84 4.24 0.19 -3.20
C HIS A 84 3.65 1.44 -3.86
N THR A 85 4.48 2.23 -4.54
CA THR A 85 4.04 3.48 -5.16
C THR A 85 2.99 3.20 -6.24
N ALA A 86 3.16 2.15 -7.06
CA ALA A 86 2.15 1.73 -8.03
C ALA A 86 0.83 1.34 -7.35
N SER A 87 0.86 0.58 -6.24
CA SER A 87 -0.35 0.23 -5.50
C SER A 87 -1.07 1.46 -4.95
N LEU A 88 -0.34 2.47 -4.47
CA LEU A 88 -0.94 3.71 -3.97
C LEU A 88 -1.69 4.50 -5.06
N LEU A 89 -1.15 4.52 -6.29
CA LEU A 89 -1.81 5.18 -7.42
C LEU A 89 -3.16 4.54 -7.76
N VAL A 90 -3.23 3.20 -7.70
CA VAL A 90 -4.45 2.44 -7.97
C VAL A 90 -5.43 2.61 -6.81
N ASP A 91 -4.96 2.45 -5.59
CA ASP A 91 -5.74 2.61 -4.35
C ASP A 91 -6.38 4.00 -4.25
N ASP A 92 -5.62 5.07 -4.55
CA ASP A 92 -6.15 6.45 -4.59
C ASP A 92 -7.34 6.60 -5.55
N ILE A 93 -7.34 5.87 -6.67
CA ILE A 93 -8.44 5.89 -7.65
C ILE A 93 -9.61 5.06 -7.14
N GLU A 94 -9.34 3.86 -6.64
CA GLU A 94 -10.36 2.93 -6.14
C GLU A 94 -11.12 3.52 -4.96
N ASP A 95 -10.46 4.30 -4.11
CA ASP A 95 -11.01 4.98 -2.94
C ASP A 95 -11.49 6.41 -3.23
N SER A 96 -11.24 6.93 -4.44
CA SER A 96 -11.60 8.30 -4.84
C SER A 96 -10.99 9.35 -3.90
N SER A 97 -9.75 9.15 -3.48
CA SER A 97 -9.04 10.01 -2.54
C SER A 97 -8.62 11.33 -3.21
N ASP A 98 -8.86 12.46 -2.54
CA ASP A 98 -8.48 13.78 -3.06
C ASP A 98 -7.00 14.10 -2.80
N LEU A 99 -6.47 13.65 -1.64
CA LEU A 99 -5.12 13.97 -1.18
C LEU A 99 -4.32 12.71 -0.85
N ARG A 100 -3.00 12.78 -1.11
CA ARG A 100 -2.03 11.79 -0.67
C ARG A 100 -0.78 12.52 -0.21
N ARG A 101 -0.36 12.31 1.05
CA ARG A 101 0.82 12.98 1.65
C ARG A 101 0.69 14.51 1.61
N GLY A 102 -0.53 15.04 1.77
CA GLY A 102 -0.82 16.48 1.80
C GLY A 102 -0.80 17.18 0.44
N VAL A 103 -0.68 16.43 -0.66
CA VAL A 103 -0.75 16.95 -2.03
C VAL A 103 -1.86 16.25 -2.82
N PRO A 104 -2.37 16.84 -3.92
CA PRO A 104 -3.41 16.21 -4.74
C PRO A 104 -3.01 14.83 -5.25
N THR A 105 -3.94 13.87 -5.29
CA THR A 105 -3.65 12.53 -5.82
C THR A 105 -3.32 12.58 -7.31
N ALA A 106 -2.48 11.65 -7.80
CA ALA A 106 -2.01 11.67 -9.18
C ALA A 106 -3.16 11.65 -10.21
N HIS A 107 -4.25 10.95 -9.92
CA HIS A 107 -5.38 10.85 -10.84
C HIS A 107 -6.19 12.15 -10.95
N THR A 108 -6.12 13.05 -9.96
CA THR A 108 -6.74 14.39 -10.04
C THR A 108 -5.93 15.34 -10.92
N ILE A 109 -4.63 15.07 -11.11
CA ILE A 109 -3.72 15.87 -11.94
C ILE A 109 -3.65 15.33 -13.38
N TYR A 110 -3.36 14.03 -13.51
CA TYR A 110 -3.08 13.37 -14.80
C TYR A 110 -4.30 12.64 -15.39
N GLY A 111 -5.38 12.54 -14.63
CA GLY A 111 -6.56 11.77 -14.98
C GLY A 111 -6.42 10.28 -14.63
N VAL A 112 -7.57 9.65 -14.39
CA VAL A 112 -7.69 8.22 -14.08
C VAL A 112 -7.04 7.33 -15.16
N PRO A 113 -7.26 7.52 -16.48
CA PRO A 113 -6.73 6.61 -17.49
C PRO A 113 -5.20 6.56 -17.51
N GLN A 114 -4.53 7.72 -17.40
CA GLN A 114 -3.07 7.78 -17.39
C GLN A 114 -2.49 7.17 -16.12
N THR A 115 -3.14 7.45 -14.98
CA THR A 115 -2.65 7.00 -13.67
C THR A 115 -2.73 5.48 -13.53
N ILE A 116 -3.86 4.85 -13.93
CA ILE A 116 -3.98 3.38 -13.96
C ILE A 116 -2.96 2.77 -14.93
N ASN A 117 -2.81 3.36 -16.12
CA ASN A 117 -1.85 2.85 -17.09
C ASN A 117 -0.42 2.89 -16.56
N ALA A 118 -0.01 4.01 -15.95
CA ALA A 118 1.32 4.17 -15.35
C ALA A 118 1.56 3.18 -14.20
N ALA A 119 0.59 2.98 -13.32
CA ALA A 119 0.69 2.03 -12.21
C ALA A 119 0.88 0.59 -12.71
N ASN A 120 0.03 0.15 -13.64
CA ASN A 120 0.12 -1.18 -14.24
C ASN A 120 1.44 -1.36 -15.02
N TYR A 121 1.87 -0.34 -15.75
CA TYR A 121 3.15 -0.36 -16.45
C TYR A 121 4.32 -0.59 -15.49
N VAL A 122 4.34 0.09 -14.34
CA VAL A 122 5.37 -0.11 -13.30
C VAL A 122 5.35 -1.51 -12.71
N TYR A 123 4.17 -2.11 -12.49
CA TYR A 123 4.10 -3.53 -12.09
C TYR A 123 4.82 -4.43 -13.10
N PHE A 124 4.53 -4.27 -14.40
CA PHE A 124 5.19 -5.06 -15.44
C PHE A 124 6.68 -4.75 -15.59
N GLN A 125 7.14 -3.54 -15.32
CA GLN A 125 8.57 -3.23 -15.25
C GLN A 125 9.28 -4.02 -14.15
N VAL A 126 8.66 -4.12 -12.96
CA VAL A 126 9.18 -4.94 -11.85
C VAL A 126 9.24 -6.41 -12.26
N PHE A 127 8.18 -6.95 -12.87
CA PHE A 127 8.17 -8.33 -13.35
C PHE A 127 9.25 -8.58 -14.41
N ALA A 128 9.42 -7.67 -15.38
CA ALA A 128 10.44 -7.80 -16.41
C ALA A 128 11.86 -7.79 -15.82
N ARG A 129 12.11 -6.96 -14.80
CA ARG A 129 13.39 -6.92 -14.08
C ARG A 129 13.64 -8.23 -13.32
N LEU A 130 12.67 -8.70 -12.54
CA LEU A 130 12.82 -9.95 -11.79
C LEU A 130 12.96 -11.17 -12.72
N ALA A 131 12.25 -11.19 -13.85
CA ALA A 131 12.34 -12.28 -14.81
C ALA A 131 13.73 -12.37 -15.47
N SER A 132 14.44 -11.24 -15.63
CA SER A 132 15.77 -11.23 -16.24
C SER A 132 16.90 -11.48 -15.23
N THR A 133 16.71 -11.16 -13.95
CA THR A 133 17.76 -11.30 -12.92
C THR A 133 17.54 -12.46 -11.95
N HIS A 134 16.31 -12.71 -11.49
CA HIS A 134 15.97 -13.78 -10.53
C HIS A 134 14.63 -14.46 -10.88
N PRO A 135 14.54 -15.18 -12.00
CA PRO A 135 13.30 -15.79 -12.47
C PRO A 135 12.64 -16.73 -11.44
N ASP A 136 13.43 -17.37 -10.57
CA ASP A 136 12.92 -18.28 -9.53
C ASP A 136 12.08 -17.57 -8.45
N THR A 137 12.26 -16.25 -8.30
CA THR A 137 11.47 -15.44 -7.34
C THR A 137 10.09 -15.08 -7.87
N LEU A 138 9.88 -15.17 -9.19
CA LEU A 138 8.71 -14.64 -9.88
C LEU A 138 7.41 -15.27 -9.39
N ALA A 139 7.40 -16.58 -9.18
CA ALA A 139 6.23 -17.31 -8.70
C ALA A 139 5.80 -16.84 -7.30
N MET A 140 6.77 -16.64 -6.41
CA MET A 140 6.53 -16.15 -5.06
C MET A 140 5.97 -14.72 -5.07
N VAL A 141 6.62 -13.81 -5.81
CA VAL A 141 6.17 -12.41 -5.91
C VAL A 141 4.77 -12.33 -6.53
N THR A 142 4.51 -13.12 -7.58
CA THR A 142 3.19 -13.19 -8.23
C THR A 142 2.11 -13.66 -7.25
N ASN A 143 2.38 -14.71 -6.48
CA ASN A 143 1.43 -15.23 -5.50
C ASN A 143 1.09 -14.20 -4.43
N GLU A 144 2.07 -13.45 -3.93
CA GLU A 144 1.81 -12.38 -2.95
C GLU A 144 1.05 -11.20 -3.54
N LEU A 145 1.30 -10.83 -4.81
CA LEU A 145 0.50 -9.83 -5.50
C LEU A 145 -0.94 -10.30 -5.73
N VAL A 146 -1.17 -11.59 -5.99
CA VAL A 146 -2.53 -12.16 -6.02
C VAL A 146 -3.21 -12.04 -4.65
N CYS A 147 -2.49 -12.34 -3.57
CA CYS A 147 -3.00 -12.13 -2.20
C CYS A 147 -3.34 -10.65 -1.95
N LEU A 148 -2.47 -9.71 -2.34
CA LEU A 148 -2.73 -8.28 -2.23
C LEU A 148 -4.05 -7.89 -2.91
N HIS A 149 -4.27 -8.33 -4.15
CA HIS A 149 -5.50 -8.03 -4.87
C HIS A 149 -6.73 -8.74 -4.29
N ARG A 150 -6.59 -9.93 -3.68
CA ARG A 150 -7.68 -10.58 -2.93
C ARG A 150 -8.10 -9.75 -1.73
N GLY A 151 -7.12 -9.25 -0.96
CA GLY A 151 -7.38 -8.35 0.17
C GLY A 151 -8.08 -7.06 -0.28
N GLN A 152 -7.52 -6.38 -1.29
CA GLN A 152 -8.13 -5.17 -1.86
C GLN A 152 -9.55 -5.44 -2.37
N GLY A 153 -9.74 -6.54 -3.12
CA GLY A 153 -11.04 -6.90 -3.66
C GLY A 153 -12.11 -7.14 -2.59
N LEU A 154 -11.75 -7.75 -1.45
CA LEU A 154 -12.67 -7.92 -0.33
C LEU A 154 -13.02 -6.59 0.35
N ASP A 155 -12.02 -5.72 0.57
CA ASP A 155 -12.21 -4.37 1.12
C ASP A 155 -13.21 -3.56 0.28
N LEU A 156 -13.01 -3.54 -1.04
CA LEU A 156 -13.91 -2.90 -2.01
C LEU A 156 -15.28 -3.57 -2.05
N PHE A 157 -15.35 -4.91 -2.04
CA PHE A 157 -16.60 -5.65 -2.06
C PHE A 157 -17.47 -5.32 -0.83
N TRP A 158 -16.91 -5.34 0.37
CA TRP A 158 -17.63 -4.98 1.59
C TRP A 158 -18.14 -3.56 1.53
N ARG A 159 -17.26 -2.61 1.18
CA ARG A 159 -17.58 -1.18 1.01
C ARG A 159 -18.74 -0.95 0.03
N ASP A 160 -18.71 -1.59 -1.14
CA ASP A 160 -19.68 -1.36 -2.22
C ASP A 160 -20.99 -2.15 -2.01
N SER A 161 -20.94 -3.29 -1.33
CA SER A 161 -22.12 -4.08 -0.95
C SER A 161 -22.76 -3.66 0.39
N LEU A 162 -22.08 -2.80 1.16
CA LEU A 162 -22.43 -2.43 2.54
C LEU A 162 -22.54 -3.63 3.49
N LEU A 163 -21.76 -4.68 3.23
CA LEU A 163 -21.67 -5.84 4.10
C LEU A 163 -20.52 -5.61 5.10
N CYS A 164 -20.85 -5.32 6.36
CA CYS A 164 -19.85 -5.19 7.40
C CYS A 164 -19.23 -6.57 7.70
N PRO A 165 -17.89 -6.72 7.59
CA PRO A 165 -17.23 -7.98 7.91
C PRO A 165 -17.16 -8.21 9.42
N ALA A 166 -17.02 -9.47 9.82
CA ALA A 166 -16.57 -9.81 11.16
C ALA A 166 -15.10 -9.46 11.36
N GLU A 167 -14.67 -9.29 12.63
CA GLU A 167 -13.30 -8.88 12.95
C GLU A 167 -12.24 -9.84 12.39
N HIS A 168 -12.47 -11.15 12.45
CA HIS A 168 -11.54 -12.15 11.90
C HIS A 168 -11.44 -12.07 10.37
N GLU A 169 -12.53 -11.76 9.68
CA GLU A 169 -12.51 -11.55 8.22
C GLU A 169 -11.70 -10.29 7.87
N TYR A 170 -11.86 -9.22 8.65
CA TYR A 170 -11.02 -8.02 8.51
C TYR A 170 -9.54 -8.36 8.68
N VAL A 171 -9.16 -9.15 9.70
CA VAL A 171 -7.77 -9.58 9.92
C VAL A 171 -7.24 -10.33 8.69
N ASP A 172 -8.00 -11.28 8.15
CA ASP A 172 -7.62 -12.02 6.95
C ASP A 172 -7.44 -11.10 5.73
N MET A 173 -8.33 -10.12 5.55
CA MET A 173 -8.22 -9.12 4.50
C MET A 173 -6.94 -8.29 4.65
N VAL A 174 -6.64 -7.81 5.85
CA VAL A 174 -5.44 -6.98 6.13
C VAL A 174 -4.15 -7.77 5.89
N ILE A 175 -4.10 -9.04 6.31
CA ILE A 175 -2.97 -9.92 6.05
C ILE A 175 -2.75 -10.06 4.54
N ASN A 176 -3.83 -10.16 3.76
CA ASN A 176 -3.73 -10.23 2.30
C ASN A 176 -3.29 -8.89 1.66
N LYS A 177 -3.97 -7.77 1.97
CA LYS A 177 -3.73 -6.43 1.39
C LYS A 177 -2.40 -5.83 1.86
N THR A 178 -2.27 -5.55 3.15
CA THR A 178 -1.12 -4.81 3.72
C THR A 178 0.05 -5.74 4.04
N GLY A 179 -0.24 -6.96 4.51
CA GLY A 179 0.79 -7.98 4.75
C GLY A 179 1.48 -8.48 3.48
N GLY A 180 0.79 -8.49 2.33
CA GLY A 180 1.33 -8.98 1.06
C GLY A 180 2.64 -8.33 0.65
N LEU A 181 2.72 -7.00 0.70
CA LEU A 181 3.94 -6.29 0.28
C LEU A 181 5.10 -6.46 1.27
N PHE A 182 4.82 -6.57 2.57
CA PHE A 182 5.85 -6.91 3.57
C PHE A 182 6.38 -8.34 3.38
N ARG A 183 5.50 -9.29 3.07
CA ARG A 183 5.90 -10.66 2.75
C ARG A 183 6.74 -10.74 1.48
N ILE A 184 6.43 -9.95 0.43
CA ILE A 184 7.29 -9.87 -0.76
C ILE A 184 8.70 -9.44 -0.36
N ALA A 185 8.83 -8.39 0.46
CA ALA A 185 10.15 -7.88 0.88
C ALA A 185 10.94 -8.98 1.60
N ILE A 186 10.36 -9.57 2.63
CA ILE A 186 11.02 -10.58 3.47
C ILE A 186 11.35 -11.85 2.68
N LYS A 187 10.43 -12.33 1.84
CA LYS A 187 10.66 -13.54 1.04
C LYS A 187 11.71 -13.31 -0.04
N LEU A 188 11.79 -12.11 -0.64
CA LEU A 188 12.89 -11.76 -1.53
C LEU A 188 14.22 -11.70 -0.77
N MET A 189 14.25 -11.08 0.41
CA MET A 189 15.46 -11.04 1.24
C MET A 189 15.91 -12.44 1.66
N GLN A 190 15.00 -13.33 2.04
CA GLN A 190 15.32 -14.73 2.34
C GLN A 190 15.84 -15.49 1.11
N ALA A 191 15.23 -15.28 -0.06
CA ALA A 191 15.64 -15.95 -1.30
C ALA A 191 17.01 -15.51 -1.81
N LEU A 192 17.39 -14.25 -1.55
CA LEU A 192 18.63 -13.64 -2.03
C LEU A 192 19.70 -13.51 -0.92
N SER A 193 19.41 -14.02 0.27
CA SER A 193 20.36 -14.09 1.38
C SER A 193 21.30 -15.29 1.21
N PRO A 194 22.61 -15.13 1.49
CA PRO A 194 23.53 -16.26 1.61
C PRO A 194 23.35 -17.03 2.92
N LEU A 195 22.61 -16.50 3.89
CA LEU A 195 22.39 -17.12 5.19
C LEU A 195 21.34 -18.22 5.05
N SER A 196 21.75 -19.46 5.32
CA SER A 196 20.93 -20.66 5.11
C SER A 196 19.91 -20.96 6.22
N GLU A 197 19.61 -19.98 7.08
CA GLU A 197 18.81 -20.21 8.28
C GLU A 197 17.30 -20.24 7.97
N LYS A 198 16.65 -21.33 8.40
CA LYS A 198 15.22 -21.60 8.17
C LYS A 198 14.32 -20.90 9.20
N VAL A 199 14.64 -19.68 9.60
CA VAL A 199 13.75 -18.90 10.46
C VAL A 199 12.57 -18.43 9.61
N ASP A 200 11.36 -18.69 10.08
CA ASP A 200 10.15 -18.14 9.47
C ASP A 200 9.85 -16.75 10.04
N TYR A 201 10.08 -15.73 9.22
CA TYR A 201 9.80 -14.34 9.56
C TYR A 201 8.38 -13.90 9.17
N VAL A 202 7.62 -14.74 8.46
CA VAL A 202 6.27 -14.40 7.97
C VAL A 202 5.29 -14.09 9.12
N PRO A 203 5.27 -14.84 10.24
CA PRO A 203 4.39 -14.51 11.38
C PRO A 203 4.65 -13.10 11.92
N LEU A 204 5.93 -12.74 12.11
CA LEU A 204 6.31 -11.40 12.57
C LEU A 204 5.91 -10.32 11.55
N ALA A 205 6.12 -10.56 10.26
CA ALA A 205 5.70 -9.65 9.20
C ALA A 205 4.20 -9.39 9.21
N ASN A 206 3.41 -10.46 9.37
CA ASN A 206 1.96 -10.38 9.44
C ASN A 206 1.49 -9.62 10.69
N LEU A 207 2.11 -9.85 11.86
CA LEU A 207 1.83 -9.11 13.09
C LEU A 207 2.10 -7.61 12.92
N ILE A 208 3.27 -7.24 12.38
CA ILE A 208 3.62 -5.84 12.11
C ILE A 208 2.64 -5.22 11.10
N GLY A 209 2.28 -5.96 10.04
CA GLY A 209 1.32 -5.51 9.03
C GLY A 209 -0.07 -5.25 9.61
N LEU A 210 -0.56 -6.14 10.47
CA LEU A 210 -1.85 -6.00 11.14
C LEU A 210 -1.84 -4.81 12.11
N LEU A 211 -0.79 -4.69 12.93
CA LEU A 211 -0.61 -3.59 13.87
C LEU A 211 -0.55 -2.25 13.11
N PHE A 212 0.20 -2.19 12.01
CA PHE A 212 0.28 -1.00 11.16
C PHE A 212 -1.08 -0.59 10.60
N GLN A 213 -1.88 -1.54 10.09
CA GLN A 213 -3.17 -1.22 9.49
C GLN A 213 -4.21 -0.78 10.53
N ILE A 214 -4.36 -1.51 11.64
CA ILE A 214 -5.31 -1.15 12.70
C ILE A 214 -4.95 0.23 13.28
N ARG A 215 -3.66 0.53 13.37
CA ARG A 215 -3.18 1.85 13.79
C ARG A 215 -3.50 2.93 12.75
N ASP A 216 -3.35 2.67 11.45
CA ASP A 216 -3.70 3.64 10.39
C ASP A 216 -5.20 3.96 10.44
N ASP A 217 -6.05 2.92 10.54
CA ASP A 217 -7.50 3.02 10.70
C ASP A 217 -7.89 3.81 11.96
N TYR A 218 -7.25 3.54 13.10
CA TYR A 218 -7.47 4.31 14.34
C TYR A 218 -7.10 5.78 14.17
N MET A 219 -5.92 6.04 13.61
CA MET A 219 -5.41 7.40 13.46
C MET A 219 -6.23 8.20 12.44
N ASN A 220 -6.78 7.56 11.40
CA ASN A 220 -7.65 8.21 10.41
C ASN A 220 -8.85 8.91 11.07
N LEU A 221 -9.40 8.33 12.14
CA LEU A 221 -10.58 8.85 12.84
C LEU A 221 -10.26 9.76 14.04
N GLN A 222 -9.05 9.68 14.61
CA GLN A 222 -8.68 10.38 15.85
C GLN A 222 -7.70 11.54 15.64
N SER A 223 -6.90 11.52 14.58
CA SER A 223 -5.76 12.43 14.46
C SER A 223 -6.11 13.72 13.73
N THR A 224 -6.00 14.85 14.44
CA THR A 224 -5.98 16.17 13.80
C THR A 224 -4.76 16.37 12.91
N VAL A 225 -3.68 15.60 13.06
CA VAL A 225 -2.48 15.69 12.20
C VAL A 225 -2.68 14.97 10.87
N LEU A 226 -3.56 13.97 10.80
CA LEU A 226 -3.91 13.33 9.52
C LEU A 226 -4.82 14.21 8.65
N LEU A 227 -5.51 15.20 9.26
CA LEU A 227 -6.25 16.25 8.53
C LEU A 227 -5.45 16.86 7.38
N GLU A 228 -4.18 17.18 7.65
CA GLU A 228 -3.32 17.90 6.70
C GLU A 228 -2.80 16.98 5.58
N ASN A 229 -2.78 15.66 5.79
CA ASN A 229 -2.17 14.71 4.86
C ASN A 229 -3.17 13.93 3.99
N LYS A 230 -4.37 13.67 4.54
CA LYS A 230 -5.42 12.76 4.05
C LYS A 230 -6.83 13.31 4.43
N GLY A 231 -7.00 14.62 4.66
CA GLY A 231 -8.29 15.15 5.07
C GLY A 231 -8.86 14.61 6.41
N PHE A 232 -10.04 15.09 6.80
CA PHE A 232 -10.70 14.66 8.04
C PHE A 232 -11.44 13.35 7.86
N CYS A 233 -11.11 12.31 8.64
CA CYS A 233 -11.82 11.01 8.64
C CYS A 233 -12.09 10.50 7.22
N GLU A 234 -11.05 10.40 6.39
CA GLU A 234 -11.15 9.96 4.99
C GLU A 234 -11.82 8.59 4.87
N ASP A 235 -11.59 7.67 5.81
CA ASP A 235 -12.22 6.34 5.82
C ASP A 235 -13.77 6.43 5.76
N LEU A 236 -14.37 7.48 6.37
CA LEU A 236 -15.81 7.71 6.32
C LEU A 236 -16.28 8.28 4.98
N THR A 237 -15.43 9.03 4.28
CA THR A 237 -15.69 9.48 2.90
C THR A 237 -15.55 8.33 1.92
N GLU A 238 -14.56 7.48 2.10
CA GLU A 238 -14.39 6.26 1.31
C GLU A 238 -15.55 5.28 1.55
N GLY A 239 -16.18 5.34 2.73
CA GLY A 239 -17.22 4.42 3.16
C GLY A 239 -16.65 3.08 3.63
N LYS A 240 -15.38 3.11 4.07
CA LYS A 240 -14.59 1.94 4.44
C LYS A 240 -15.01 1.36 5.79
N PHE A 241 -14.96 0.03 5.89
CA PHE A 241 -15.14 -0.69 7.14
C PHE A 241 -13.81 -0.80 7.89
N SER A 242 -13.34 0.31 8.45
CA SER A 242 -12.12 0.32 9.26
C SER A 242 -12.32 -0.38 10.61
N PHE A 243 -11.24 -0.83 11.25
CA PHE A 243 -11.32 -1.63 12.49
C PHE A 243 -12.24 -1.03 13.59
N PRO A 244 -12.10 0.25 14.01
CA PRO A 244 -13.00 0.85 15.01
C PRO A 244 -14.46 0.96 14.52
N VAL A 245 -14.68 1.09 13.20
CA VAL A 245 -16.03 1.15 12.60
C VAL A 245 -16.69 -0.22 12.66
N ILE A 246 -15.97 -1.31 12.34
CA ILE A 246 -16.47 -2.69 12.44
C ILE A 246 -16.92 -3.01 13.87
N HIS A 247 -16.07 -2.69 14.86
CA HIS A 247 -16.44 -2.87 16.26
C HIS A 247 -17.68 -2.03 16.63
N ALA A 248 -17.75 -0.77 16.19
CA ALA A 248 -18.89 0.09 16.49
C ALA A 248 -20.20 -0.44 15.91
N ILE A 249 -20.18 -0.94 14.67
CA ILE A 249 -21.34 -1.56 14.02
C ILE A 249 -21.77 -2.82 14.78
N SER A 250 -20.81 -3.64 15.20
CA SER A 250 -21.07 -4.90 15.92
C SER A 250 -21.59 -4.69 17.36
N SER A 251 -21.44 -3.49 17.93
CA SER A 251 -21.81 -3.19 19.32
C SER A 251 -23.33 -3.06 19.57
N GLY A 252 -24.14 -2.89 18.51
CA GLY A 252 -25.60 -2.87 18.66
C GLY A 252 -26.38 -2.33 17.45
N THR A 253 -27.66 -2.74 17.35
CA THR A 253 -28.52 -2.50 16.17
C THR A 253 -28.76 -1.01 15.85
N GLN A 254 -28.75 -0.12 16.84
CA GLN A 254 -28.89 1.31 16.59
C GLN A 254 -27.61 1.90 15.97
N SER A 255 -26.44 1.49 16.47
CA SER A 255 -25.13 1.93 15.96
C SER A 255 -24.89 1.44 14.55
N GLU A 256 -25.17 0.15 14.31
CA GLU A 256 -25.17 -0.46 12.99
C GLU A 256 -25.96 0.39 11.99
N ARG A 257 -27.23 0.68 12.26
CA ARG A 257 -28.07 1.45 11.32
C ARG A 257 -27.50 2.84 11.03
N ILE A 258 -27.04 3.57 12.05
CA ILE A 258 -26.53 4.93 11.88
C ILE A 258 -25.26 4.91 11.04
N LEU A 259 -24.28 4.08 11.41
CA LEU A 259 -22.98 4.04 10.75
C LEU A 259 -23.09 3.53 9.31
N LEU A 260 -23.89 2.48 9.06
CA LEU A 260 -24.12 2.00 7.69
C LEU A 260 -24.74 3.08 6.79
N HIS A 261 -25.67 3.89 7.31
CA HIS A 261 -26.22 5.01 6.53
C HIS A 261 -25.19 6.10 6.27
N ILE A 262 -24.30 6.39 7.22
CA ILE A 262 -23.23 7.39 7.01
C ILE A 262 -22.22 6.90 5.97
N LEU A 263 -21.74 5.65 6.11
CA LEU A 263 -20.78 5.04 5.17
C LEU A 263 -21.34 4.98 3.75
N LYS A 264 -22.61 4.59 3.60
CA LYS A 264 -23.31 4.58 2.31
C LYS A 264 -23.31 5.93 1.60
N GLN A 265 -23.33 7.03 2.36
CA GLN A 265 -23.40 8.38 1.79
C GLN A 265 -22.04 8.90 1.32
N ARG A 266 -20.92 8.24 1.68
CA ARG A 266 -19.56 8.67 1.32
C ARG A 266 -19.34 10.16 1.52
N THR A 267 -19.72 10.63 2.71
CA THR A 267 -19.95 12.04 2.92
C THR A 267 -18.64 12.82 3.05
N THR A 268 -18.61 14.03 2.48
CA THR A 268 -17.54 15.00 2.68
C THR A 268 -17.85 16.03 3.78
N SER A 269 -19.06 16.01 4.37
CA SER A 269 -19.47 16.94 5.43
C SER A 269 -18.74 16.63 6.73
N VAL A 270 -18.08 17.64 7.29
CA VAL A 270 -17.35 17.58 8.56
C VAL A 270 -18.31 17.23 9.71
N GLU A 271 -19.50 17.84 9.74
CA GLU A 271 -20.49 17.65 10.80
C GLU A 271 -20.98 16.20 10.87
N LYS A 272 -21.19 15.55 9.70
CA LYS A 272 -21.58 14.14 9.63
C LYS A 272 -20.44 13.22 10.08
N LYS A 273 -19.19 13.56 9.73
CA LYS A 273 -18.00 12.82 10.17
C LYS A 273 -17.79 12.92 11.68
N GLU A 274 -17.88 14.13 12.24
CA GLU A 274 -17.81 14.35 13.69
C GLU A 274 -18.93 13.62 14.45
N TYR A 275 -20.14 13.58 13.87
CA TYR A 275 -21.24 12.82 14.43
C TYR A 275 -20.96 11.31 14.45
N ALA A 276 -20.42 10.75 13.36
CA ALA A 276 -20.01 9.35 13.30
C ALA A 276 -18.91 9.03 14.31
N VAL A 277 -17.87 9.86 14.40
CA VAL A 277 -16.76 9.68 15.35
C VAL A 277 -17.24 9.66 16.80
N ARG A 278 -18.11 10.60 17.20
CA ARG A 278 -18.72 10.58 18.54
C ARG A 278 -19.53 9.33 18.80
N HIS A 279 -20.19 8.78 17.78
CA HIS A 279 -20.94 7.55 17.91
C HIS A 279 -20.03 6.32 18.09
N ILE A 280 -18.94 6.25 17.31
CA ILE A 280 -17.90 5.22 17.43
C ILE A 280 -17.25 5.28 18.83
N GLU A 281 -17.00 6.48 19.35
CA GLU A 281 -16.50 6.69 20.71
C GLU A 281 -17.49 6.22 21.78
N ALA A 282 -18.77 6.56 21.66
CA ALA A 282 -19.81 6.14 22.59
C ALA A 282 -20.00 4.61 22.64
N CYS A 283 -19.63 3.89 21.57
CA CYS A 283 -19.60 2.43 21.53
C CYS A 283 -18.36 1.82 22.21
N GLY A 284 -17.44 2.64 22.71
CA GLY A 284 -16.18 2.19 23.30
C GLY A 284 -15.16 1.71 22.27
N SER A 285 -15.40 1.89 20.96
CA SER A 285 -14.57 1.32 19.91
C SER A 285 -13.13 1.81 19.93
N PHE A 286 -12.89 3.09 20.23
CA PHE A 286 -11.51 3.60 20.33
C PHE A 286 -10.73 2.96 21.50
N ALA A 287 -11.39 2.73 22.64
CA ALA A 287 -10.77 2.04 23.77
C ALA A 287 -10.48 0.58 23.43
N TYR A 288 -11.44 -0.10 22.77
CA TYR A 288 -11.24 -1.47 22.28
C TYR A 288 -10.07 -1.56 21.29
N THR A 289 -10.01 -0.67 20.29
CA THR A 289 -8.91 -0.64 19.32
C THR A 289 -7.54 -0.45 19.99
N ARG A 290 -7.43 0.41 21.01
CA ARG A 290 -6.17 0.57 21.78
C ARG A 290 -5.79 -0.71 22.53
N GLN A 291 -6.75 -1.42 23.12
CA GLN A 291 -6.50 -2.70 23.79
C GLN A 291 -5.98 -3.74 22.80
N VAL A 292 -6.61 -3.86 21.63
CA VAL A 292 -6.18 -4.78 20.57
C VAL A 292 -4.77 -4.43 20.09
N LEU A 293 -4.47 -3.15 19.85
CA LEU A 293 -3.12 -2.71 19.48
C LEU A 293 -2.06 -3.04 20.55
N ALA A 294 -2.38 -2.90 21.84
CA ALA A 294 -1.47 -3.25 22.92
C ALA A 294 -1.19 -4.77 22.99
N VAL A 295 -2.22 -5.60 22.74
CA VAL A 295 -2.06 -7.06 22.64
C VAL A 295 -1.17 -7.42 21.45
N LEU A 296 -1.39 -6.84 20.28
CA LEU A 296 -0.59 -7.08 19.09
C LEU A 296 0.86 -6.61 19.25
N ASP A 297 1.09 -5.44 19.88
CA ASP A 297 2.45 -4.94 20.18
C ASP A 297 3.20 -5.90 21.11
N THR A 298 2.53 -6.41 22.15
CA THR A 298 3.10 -7.40 23.06
C THR A 298 3.52 -8.67 22.32
N GLN A 299 2.63 -9.21 21.49
CA GLN A 299 2.92 -10.41 20.69
C GLN A 299 4.04 -10.18 19.67
N ALA A 300 4.07 -9.02 19.00
CA ALA A 300 5.14 -8.67 18.08
C ALA A 300 6.50 -8.60 18.78
N ARG A 301 6.57 -8.01 19.98
CA ARG A 301 7.80 -7.95 20.79
C ARG A 301 8.24 -9.32 21.31
N GLU A 302 7.30 -10.19 21.66
CA GLU A 302 7.59 -11.58 22.03
C GLU A 302 8.15 -12.36 20.84
N GLU A 303 7.58 -12.18 19.65
CA GLU A 303 8.06 -12.85 18.44
C GLU A 303 9.44 -12.33 18.01
N VAL A 304 9.72 -11.02 18.14
CA VAL A 304 11.08 -10.48 17.96
C VAL A 304 12.04 -11.17 18.92
N ARG A 305 11.73 -11.23 20.22
CA ARG A 305 12.61 -11.88 21.22
C ARG A 305 12.81 -13.37 20.95
N ARG A 306 11.79 -14.07 20.47
CA ARG A 306 11.88 -15.48 20.06
C ARG A 306 12.92 -15.64 18.95
N ILE A 307 12.84 -14.82 17.91
CA ILE A 307 13.77 -14.83 16.78
C ILE A 307 15.19 -14.42 17.22
N GLU A 308 15.34 -13.38 18.06
CA GLU A 308 16.64 -12.99 18.62
C GLU A 308 17.30 -14.13 19.39
N SER A 309 16.51 -14.90 20.16
CA SER A 309 17.01 -16.06 20.89
C SER A 309 17.40 -17.22 19.98
N GLU A 310 16.71 -17.41 18.85
CA GLU A 310 17.00 -18.45 17.86
C GLU A 310 18.29 -18.11 17.08
N LEU A 311 18.46 -16.84 16.71
CA LEU A 311 19.59 -16.34 15.93
C LEU A 311 20.82 -15.94 16.77
N GLY A 312 20.65 -15.77 18.08
CA GLY A 312 21.67 -15.20 18.96
C GLY A 312 22.06 -13.75 18.64
N THR A 313 21.25 -13.05 17.84
CA THR A 313 21.55 -11.70 17.31
C THR A 313 20.39 -10.74 17.63
N PRO A 314 20.60 -9.72 18.48
CA PRO A 314 19.57 -8.74 18.82
C PRO A 314 19.26 -7.81 17.65
N ASN A 315 18.02 -7.31 17.58
CA ASN A 315 17.53 -6.41 16.54
C ASN A 315 16.81 -5.19 17.12
N PRO A 316 17.57 -4.21 17.66
CA PRO A 316 16.98 -2.99 18.21
C PRO A 316 16.25 -2.15 17.15
N ALA A 317 16.56 -2.31 15.86
CA ALA A 317 15.88 -1.60 14.79
C ALA A 317 14.39 -2.01 14.67
N LEU A 318 14.07 -3.29 14.80
CA LEU A 318 12.68 -3.75 14.84
C LEU A 318 11.94 -3.23 16.07
N LEU A 319 12.58 -3.23 17.24
CA LEU A 319 11.98 -2.67 18.46
C LEU A 319 11.67 -1.18 18.31
N HIS A 320 12.58 -0.39 17.71
CA HIS A 320 12.31 1.03 17.42
C HIS A 320 11.15 1.24 16.44
N ILE A 321 10.95 0.33 15.48
CA ILE A 321 9.78 0.38 14.59
C ILE A 321 8.50 0.13 15.38
N LEU A 322 8.49 -0.87 16.27
CA LEU A 322 7.34 -1.14 17.15
C LEU A 322 7.06 0.05 18.08
N ASP A 323 8.10 0.68 18.65
CA ASP A 323 7.97 1.89 19.47
C ASP A 323 7.32 3.05 18.70
N ALA A 324 7.63 3.20 17.41
CA ALA A 324 7.01 4.22 16.56
C ALA A 324 5.53 3.91 16.21
N LEU A 325 5.14 2.64 16.27
CA LEU A 325 3.76 2.20 16.06
C LEU A 325 2.93 2.25 17.33
N HIS A 326 3.55 2.25 18.51
CA HIS A 326 2.86 2.36 19.78
C HIS A 326 1.99 3.64 19.86
N ILE A 327 0.73 3.48 20.29
CA ILE A 327 -0.17 4.60 20.57
C ILE A 327 -0.05 4.92 22.05
N LYS A 328 0.40 6.14 22.37
CA LYS A 328 0.42 6.61 23.77
C LYS A 328 -1.00 6.83 24.27
N ASP A 329 -1.23 6.49 25.53
CA ASP A 329 -2.51 6.67 26.24
C ASP A 329 -2.96 8.14 26.29
#